data_AF-A0A537RLW7-F1
#
_entry.id   AF-A0A537RLW7-F1
#
_cell.length_a   1.000
_cell.length_b   1.000
_cell.length_c   1.000
_cell.angle_alpha   90.00
_cell.angle_beta   90.00
_cell.angle_gamma   90.00
#
_symmetry.space_group_name_H-M   'P 1'
#
loop_
_entity.id
_entity.type
_entity.pdbx_description
1 polymer ?
#
loop_
_entity_poly.entity_id
_entity_poly.type
_entity_poly.pdbx_seq_one_letter_code
_entity_poly.pdbx_strand_id
1 'polypeptide(L)'
;MRRWKLGLAALALATAVTLFKIPEGLAEENYESWAVLKNPFESTGGGGVMIGEYNPVIVGSKCVTNFTATLPDGKVYYNAVEFEIVQVQGGTLCTEGKWRARDGSASGTTPFRVFIKDGVTRRSP
;
A
#
# COMPACT_ATOMS: atom_id res chain seq x y z
N MET A 1 26.21 39.20 -58.54
CA MET A 1 25.65 37.98 -59.19
C MET A 1 26.38 36.77 -58.61
N ARG A 2 25.73 35.99 -57.75
CA ARG A 2 25.17 34.65 -58.01
C ARG A 2 26.22 33.52 -58.20
N ARG A 3 26.01 32.46 -57.39
CA ARG A 3 26.33 31.01 -57.57
C ARG A 3 27.66 30.53 -56.97
N TRP A 4 27.63 29.75 -55.88
CA TRP A 4 27.37 28.28 -55.76
C TRP A 4 28.62 27.48 -56.17
N LYS A 5 29.16 26.53 -55.40
CA LYS A 5 28.57 25.24 -54.96
C LYS A 5 29.43 24.66 -53.81
N LEU A 6 28.81 24.29 -52.68
CA LEU A 6 28.48 22.91 -52.29
C LEU A 6 29.70 21.98 -52.18
N GLY A 7 30.32 21.97 -50.99
CA GLY A 7 31.10 20.84 -50.51
C GLY A 7 30.17 19.82 -49.86
N LEU A 8 30.14 18.61 -50.41
CA LEU A 8 29.64 17.44 -49.71
C LEU A 8 30.48 17.22 -48.45
N ALA A 9 29.84 17.23 -47.29
CA ALA A 9 30.31 16.51 -46.12
C ALA A 9 29.13 15.70 -45.60
N ALA A 10 29.10 14.44 -46.03
CA ALA A 10 28.24 13.43 -45.45
C ALA A 10 28.71 13.18 -44.01
N LEU A 11 27.94 13.64 -43.03
CA LEU A 11 28.01 13.12 -41.67
C LEU A 11 26.67 12.44 -41.38
N ALA A 12 26.70 11.11 -41.46
CA ALA A 12 25.63 10.25 -41.00
C ALA A 12 25.43 10.47 -39.50
N LEU A 13 24.33 11.11 -39.11
CA LEU A 13 23.87 11.08 -37.73
C LEU A 13 23.31 9.68 -37.45
N ALA A 14 24.09 8.86 -36.75
CA ALA A 14 23.58 7.67 -36.10
C ALA A 14 22.68 8.11 -34.93
N THR A 15 21.36 8.05 -35.13
CA THR A 15 20.37 8.18 -34.06
C THR A 15 20.49 6.99 -33.12
N ALA A 16 21.12 7.19 -31.96
CA ALA A 16 21.10 6.25 -30.86
C ALA A 16 19.68 6.19 -30.29
N VAL A 17 18.93 5.15 -30.64
CA VAL A 17 17.65 4.81 -29.98
C VAL A 17 18.00 4.25 -28.60
N THR A 18 17.96 5.10 -27.58
CA THR A 18 18.00 4.66 -26.18
C THR A 18 16.70 3.89 -25.90
N LEU A 19 16.80 2.56 -25.91
CA LEU A 19 15.77 1.67 -25.39
C LEU A 19 15.59 1.98 -23.90
N PHE A 20 14.61 2.83 -23.57
CA PHE A 20 14.05 2.87 -22.22
C PHE A 20 13.50 1.46 -21.94
N LYS A 21 14.19 0.71 -21.09
CA LYS A 21 13.61 -0.47 -20.44
C LYS A 21 12.43 0.04 -19.62
N ILE A 22 11.23 -0.07 -20.17
CA ILE A 22 10.01 0.04 -19.38
C ILE A 22 10.13 -1.07 -18.33
N PRO A 23 10.16 -0.77 -17.02
CA PRO A 23 10.06 -1.82 -16.02
C PRO A 23 8.77 -2.58 -16.32
N GLU A 24 8.88 -3.89 -16.53
CA GLU A 24 7.75 -4.77 -16.71
C GLU A 24 6.80 -4.53 -15.53
N GLY A 25 5.70 -3.84 -15.83
CA GLY A 25 4.72 -3.48 -14.84
C GLY A 25 4.17 -4.77 -14.24
N LEU A 26 4.49 -5.01 -12.97
CA LEU A 26 3.52 -5.71 -12.13
C LEU A 26 2.22 -4.95 -12.33
N ALA A 27 1.20 -5.63 -12.88
CA ALA A 27 -0.10 -5.03 -13.08
C ALA A 27 -0.46 -4.27 -11.81
N GLU A 28 -0.64 -2.96 -11.92
CA GLU A 28 -0.89 -2.11 -10.77
C GLU A 28 -2.13 -2.66 -10.06
N GLU A 29 -1.98 -3.07 -8.80
CA GLU A 29 -3.05 -3.74 -8.08
C GLU A 29 -4.26 -2.79 -7.98
N ASN A 30 -5.45 -3.25 -8.35
CA ASN A 30 -6.65 -2.42 -8.29
C ASN A 30 -7.18 -2.32 -6.86
N TYR A 31 -6.66 -1.37 -6.08
CA TYR A 31 -7.03 -1.18 -4.67
C TYR A 31 -8.49 -0.75 -4.48
N GLU A 32 -9.13 -0.15 -5.49
CA GLU A 32 -10.54 0.23 -5.40
C GLU A 32 -11.49 -0.97 -5.48
N SER A 33 -11.04 -2.08 -6.08
CA SER A 33 -11.78 -3.34 -6.12
C SER A 33 -11.78 -4.11 -4.79
N TRP A 34 -10.89 -3.75 -3.87
CA TRP A 34 -10.82 -4.35 -2.55
C TRP A 34 -12.11 -4.13 -1.76
N ALA A 35 -12.45 -5.10 -0.91
CA ALA A 35 -13.63 -5.01 -0.06
C ALA A 35 -13.53 -3.79 0.87
N VAL A 36 -14.65 -3.08 1.04
CA VAL A 36 -14.75 -2.04 2.07
C VAL A 36 -14.47 -2.68 3.43
N LEU A 37 -13.64 -2.03 4.23
CA LEU A 37 -13.33 -2.49 5.58
C LEU A 37 -14.61 -2.44 6.42
N LYS A 38 -15.00 -3.59 6.98
CA LYS A 38 -16.12 -3.73 7.90
C LYS A 38 -15.59 -4.22 9.23
N ASN A 39 -16.24 -3.78 10.31
CA ASN A 39 -15.96 -4.23 11.66
C ASN A 39 -17.15 -5.03 12.20
N PRO A 40 -16.93 -6.15 12.91
CA PRO A 40 -15.67 -6.89 13.01
C PRO A 40 -15.35 -7.69 11.73
N PHE A 41 -14.15 -8.22 11.63
CA PHE A 41 -13.72 -9.11 10.54
C PHE A 41 -12.78 -10.22 11.02
N GLU A 42 -12.65 -11.30 10.26
CA GLU A 42 -11.75 -12.41 10.60
C GLU A 42 -10.27 -12.04 10.45
N SER A 43 -9.47 -12.39 11.45
CA SER A 43 -8.02 -12.24 11.44
C SER A 43 -7.37 -13.03 10.31
N THR A 44 -6.42 -12.41 9.61
CA THR A 44 -5.59 -13.09 8.61
C THR A 44 -4.67 -14.16 9.21
N GLY A 45 -4.42 -14.10 10.53
CA GLY A 45 -3.67 -15.13 11.26
C GLY A 45 -4.45 -16.43 11.50
N GLY A 46 -5.75 -16.47 11.19
CA GLY A 46 -6.61 -17.64 11.38
C GLY A 46 -7.03 -17.88 12.84
N GLY A 47 -7.47 -19.11 13.14
CA GLY A 47 -7.84 -19.54 14.50
C GLY A 47 -9.18 -19.03 15.01
N GLY A 48 -10.06 -18.52 14.13
CA GLY A 48 -11.36 -17.95 14.51
C GLY A 48 -11.27 -16.64 15.29
N VAL A 49 -10.12 -15.96 15.24
CA VAL A 49 -9.92 -14.68 15.92
C VAL A 49 -10.64 -13.57 15.16
N MET A 50 -11.49 -12.82 15.87
CA MET A 50 -12.23 -11.69 15.31
C MET A 50 -11.54 -10.37 15.66
N ILE A 51 -11.22 -9.60 14.63
CA ILE A 51 -10.65 -8.26 14.74
C ILE A 51 -11.80 -7.24 14.78
N GLY A 52 -11.79 -6.40 15.81
CA GLY A 52 -12.81 -5.38 16.04
C GLY A 52 -12.19 -4.00 16.28
N GLU A 53 -13.05 -2.98 16.32
CA GLU A 53 -12.68 -1.58 16.57
C GLU A 53 -11.60 -1.03 15.61
N TYR A 54 -11.41 -1.67 14.45
CA TYR A 54 -10.34 -1.37 13.53
C TYR A 54 -10.71 -0.16 12.66
N ASN A 55 -10.20 1.01 13.03
CA ASN A 55 -10.48 2.28 12.36
C ASN A 55 -9.16 3.01 12.05
N PRO A 56 -8.52 2.69 10.92
CA PRO A 56 -7.23 3.26 10.56
C PRO A 56 -7.35 4.72 10.18
N VAL A 57 -6.50 5.52 10.81
CA VAL A 57 -6.39 6.97 10.58
C VAL A 57 -4.95 7.33 10.24
N ILE A 58 -4.78 8.32 9.36
CA ILE A 58 -3.47 8.83 8.99
C ILE A 58 -3.06 9.89 10.02
N VAL A 59 -1.91 9.69 10.66
CA VAL A 59 -1.32 10.61 11.64
C VAL A 59 0.13 10.86 11.24
N GLY A 60 0.41 12.05 10.74
CA GLY A 60 1.73 12.41 10.22
C GLY A 60 2.13 11.50 9.04
N SER A 61 3.22 10.76 9.19
CA SER A 61 3.74 9.83 8.19
C SER A 61 3.32 8.37 8.39
N LYS A 62 2.42 8.10 9.34
CA LYS A 62 1.98 6.74 9.69
C LYS A 62 0.47 6.60 9.58
N CYS A 63 0.03 5.38 9.34
CA CYS A 63 -1.37 4.99 9.44
C CYS A 63 -1.53 4.14 10.69
N VAL A 64 -2.38 4.56 11.62
CA VAL A 64 -2.45 3.99 12.96
C VAL A 64 -3.88 3.54 13.27
N THR A 65 -4.02 2.44 14.00
CA THR A 65 -5.31 2.05 14.57
C THR A 65 -5.13 1.29 15.88
N ASN A 66 -6.07 1.50 16.80
CA ASN A 66 -6.32 0.55 17.86
C ASN A 66 -7.21 -0.57 17.33
N PHE A 67 -7.14 -1.75 17.93
CA PHE A 67 -8.04 -2.85 17.59
C PHE A 67 -8.17 -3.85 18.73
N THR A 68 -9.28 -4.58 18.71
CA THR A 68 -9.49 -5.74 19.59
C THR A 68 -9.25 -7.02 18.81
N ALA A 69 -8.60 -8.00 19.44
CA ALA A 69 -8.56 -9.39 18.96
C ALA A 69 -9.38 -10.24 19.93
N THR A 70 -10.53 -10.74 19.47
CA THR A 70 -11.42 -11.60 20.26
C THR A 70 -11.20 -13.04 19.85
N LEU A 71 -10.78 -13.87 20.79
CA LEU A 71 -10.62 -15.31 20.59
C LEU A 71 -11.99 -16.03 20.53
N PRO A 72 -12.05 -17.26 19.99
CA PRO A 72 -13.29 -18.05 19.96
C PRO A 72 -13.90 -18.33 21.34
N ASP A 73 -13.10 -18.32 22.41
CA ASP A 73 -13.54 -18.47 23.80
C ASP A 73 -14.11 -17.18 24.42
N GLY A 74 -14.13 -16.08 23.65
CA GLY A 74 -14.61 -14.77 24.07
C GLY A 74 -13.57 -13.89 24.75
N LYS A 75 -12.33 -14.36 24.94
CA LYS A 75 -11.26 -13.54 25.51
C LYS A 75 -10.86 -12.43 24.55
N VAL A 76 -10.83 -11.19 25.06
CA VAL A 76 -10.52 -9.99 24.27
C VAL A 76 -9.13 -9.45 24.62
N TYR A 77 -8.33 -9.20 23.60
CA TYR A 77 -7.04 -8.51 23.72
C TYR A 77 -7.10 -7.15 23.03
N TYR A 78 -6.48 -6.16 23.65
CA TYR A 78 -6.43 -4.79 23.15
C TYR A 78 -5.05 -4.50 22.57
N ASN A 79 -5.03 -4.04 21.33
CA ASN A 79 -3.82 -3.88 20.55
C ASN A 79 -3.79 -2.52 19.86
N ALA A 80 -2.60 -2.13 19.42
CA ALA A 80 -2.38 -1.02 18.51
C ALA A 80 -1.49 -1.48 17.36
N VAL A 81 -1.71 -0.95 16.16
CA VAL A 81 -0.88 -1.20 14.99
C VAL A 81 -0.55 0.10 14.29
N GLU A 82 0.68 0.18 13.80
CA GLU A 82 1.20 1.27 12.99
C GLU A 82 1.66 0.70 11.65
N PHE A 83 1.33 1.40 10.58
CA PHE A 83 1.66 1.07 9.21
C PHE A 83 2.53 2.17 8.60
N GLU A 84 3.39 1.75 7.68
CA GLU A 84 4.01 2.65 6.72
C GLU A 84 2.96 3.13 5.71
N ILE A 85 3.12 4.36 5.24
CA ILE A 85 2.25 4.97 4.24
C ILE A 85 2.97 5.02 2.90
N VAL A 86 2.29 4.57 1.85
CA VAL A 86 2.70 4.74 0.45
C VAL A 86 1.57 5.44 -0.31
N GLN A 87 1.90 6.50 -1.04
CA GLN A 87 0.94 7.20 -1.90
C GLN A 87 0.78 6.45 -3.22
N VAL A 88 -0.44 6.00 -3.55
CA VAL A 88 -0.74 5.19 -4.74
C VAL A 88 -2.14 5.52 -5.28
N GLN A 89 -2.31 5.56 -6.60
CA GLN A 89 -3.65 5.70 -7.25
C GLN A 89 -4.53 6.84 -6.70
N GLY A 90 -3.92 7.94 -6.25
CA GLY A 90 -4.62 9.09 -5.64
C GLY A 90 -5.16 8.83 -4.22
N GLY A 91 -4.79 7.72 -3.59
CA GLY A 91 -5.08 7.41 -2.19
C GLY A 91 -3.81 7.05 -1.40
N THR A 92 -4.03 6.58 -0.18
CA THR A 92 -2.98 6.16 0.74
C THR A 92 -3.09 4.66 1.02
N LEU A 93 -2.02 3.92 0.74
CA LEU A 93 -1.86 2.53 1.14
C LEU A 93 -1.11 2.45 2.47
N CYS A 94 -1.78 1.94 3.50
CA CYS A 94 -1.19 1.51 4.76
C CYS A 94 -0.63 0.09 4.60
N THR A 95 0.68 -0.09 4.77
CA THR A 95 1.37 -1.37 4.58
C THR A 95 2.43 -1.61 5.65
N GLU A 96 3.00 -2.82 5.68
CA GLU A 96 4.06 -3.23 6.61
C GLU A 96 3.70 -3.02 8.09
N GLY A 97 2.50 -3.45 8.47
CA GLY A 97 1.95 -3.21 9.79
C GLY A 97 2.79 -3.85 10.91
N LYS A 98 3.09 -3.05 11.93
CA LYS A 98 3.73 -3.48 13.18
C LYS A 98 2.76 -3.26 14.32
N TRP A 99 2.39 -4.35 15.00
CA TRP A 99 1.40 -4.31 16.07
C TRP A 99 2.01 -4.67 17.42
N ARG A 100 1.35 -4.20 18.48
CA ARG A 100 1.68 -4.53 19.86
C ARG A 100 0.41 -4.65 20.70
N ALA A 101 0.45 -5.56 21.66
CA ALA A 101 -0.52 -5.60 22.74
C ALA A 101 -0.34 -4.35 23.62
N ARG A 102 -1.45 -3.75 24.04
CA ARG A 102 -1.43 -2.50 24.81
C ARG A 102 -0.91 -2.70 26.24
N ASP A 103 -1.00 -3.92 26.75
CA ASP A 103 -0.44 -4.32 28.03
C ASP A 103 1.06 -4.68 27.94
N GLY A 104 1.66 -4.63 26.75
CA GLY A 104 3.08 -4.96 26.53
C GLY A 104 3.39 -6.46 26.50
N SER A 105 2.38 -7.33 26.54
CA SER A 105 2.58 -8.79 26.60
C SER A 105 3.08 -9.41 25.29
N ALA A 106 2.80 -8.78 24.15
CA ALA A 106 3.11 -9.31 22.82
C ALA A 106 3.29 -8.20 21.78
N SER A 107 3.98 -8.54 20.69
CA SER A 107 4.11 -7.73 19.49
C SER A 107 4.36 -8.60 18.26
N GLY A 108 4.20 -8.01 17.09
CA GLY A 108 4.45 -8.70 15.83
C GLY A 108 4.25 -7.81 14.62
N THR A 109 4.16 -8.45 13.45
CA THR A 109 3.84 -7.79 12.19
C THR A 109 2.57 -8.38 11.58
N THR A 110 1.98 -7.66 10.63
CA THR A 110 0.84 -8.14 9.86
C THR A 110 1.02 -7.83 8.37
N PRO A 111 0.71 -8.78 7.47
CA PRO A 111 0.66 -8.52 6.03
C PRO A 111 -0.63 -7.81 5.62
N PHE A 112 -1.57 -7.58 6.55
CA PHE A 112 -2.82 -6.90 6.28
C PHE A 112 -2.55 -5.49 5.76
N ARG A 113 -3.18 -5.11 4.64
CA ARG A 113 -3.03 -3.78 4.04
C ARG A 113 -4.37 -3.07 4.04
N VAL A 114 -4.32 -1.74 4.16
CA VAL A 114 -5.49 -0.89 4.11
C VAL A 114 -5.28 0.18 3.05
N PHE A 115 -6.26 0.39 2.19
CA PHE A 115 -6.27 1.49 1.24
C PHE A 115 -7.33 2.52 1.63
N ILE A 116 -6.93 3.78 1.74
CA ILE A 116 -7.80 4.90 2.13
C ILE A 116 -7.83 5.91 0.98
N LYS A 117 -9.02 6.17 0.45
CA LYS A 117 -9.25 7.16 -0.61
C LYS A 117 -10.66 7.73 -0.50
N ASP A 118 -10.79 9.05 -0.62
CA ASP A 118 -12.07 9.77 -0.63
C ASP A 118 -13.01 9.40 0.53
N GLY A 119 -12.43 9.19 1.73
CA GLY A 119 -13.16 8.80 2.94
C GLY A 119 -13.59 7.32 2.98
N VAL A 120 -13.27 6.53 1.95
CA VAL A 120 -13.54 5.10 1.90
C VAL A 120 -12.28 4.33 2.30
N THR A 121 -12.43 3.47 3.30
CA THR A 121 -11.39 2.56 3.77
C THR A 121 -11.65 1.16 3.26
N ARG A 122 -10.68 0.57 2.56
CA ARG A 122 -10.74 -0.77 1.97
C ARG A 122 -9.63 -1.64 2.55
N ARG A 123 -9.86 -2.96 2.59
CA ARG A 123 -8.90 -3.94 3.12
C ARG A 123 -8.40 -4.87 2.02
N SER A 124 -7.15 -5.28 2.14
CA SER A 124 -6.64 -6.37 1.31
C SER A 124 -7.52 -7.64 1.45
N PRO A 125 -7.61 -8.45 0.38
CA PRO A 125 -8.28 -9.75 0.42
C PRO A 125 -7.84 -10.59 1.62
#